data_AF-A0A428SVM3-F1
#
_entry.id   AF-A0A428SVM3-F1
#
_cell.length_a   1.000
_cell.length_b   1.000
_cell.length_c   1.000
_cell.angle_alpha   90.00
_cell.angle_beta   90.00
_cell.angle_gamma   90.00
#
_symmetry.space_group_name_H-M   'P 1'
#
loop_
_entity.id
_entity.type
_entity.pdbx_description
1 polymer ?
#
loop_
_entity_poly.entity_id
_entity_poly.type
_entity_poly.pdbx_seq_one_letter_code
_entity_poly.pdbx_strand_id
1 'polypeptide(L)'
;MGLKQFNLDLRAATSSYDDPHVTNVRKGDSDGEIVFTYVLEGQPPLDIQALSTDADSYPRHSSFLIFTSSDHATKDMDKWLQDFAALTEGKNVTEVISLVSRRLTAKLSNKMDDPSITVISSDEGEENGGEDGDSAFDSDDFSHGDEDEEYRIDISPLPPRRPAARRAAGSPGSAHRLKRHLRDAKKEGFCISVPFTKKADDYSGIFSLSIRISKLGIPEEALEAWDLKSSEYVVMLVKLPMGYPSATDFVRLASDQSTVQFRFGKCASPKPSYHTMKRMFESDQNTESQSAPYEDSSNDNDHFLPLYMSASLNPLLNQELPSLLRFRRSDNFSWDQAQAFKFNLSRGNHFGDAASSSKNSKDDQDSSPDWFKFEFLQRDYVSVGEDLNIFLVAMQFGLQRLIKCTKYCMVCHQRMDGGFEAVKPFVCGNLLCLYQYLSLGFGQSIEHDIINNPAVVDLLVSFFYCAVLSNRLREFPQGLGLKWADPGSLKDPSEHLDVEVCFKDKKIRFPGADYGSHKKLKGGDRVLLVIRPKDMSTTVPIVHSSVERHTCIIESPGNLESSFRIIATQTLPNNVFATI
;
A
#
# COMPACT_ATOMS: atom_id res chain seq x y z
N MET A 1 -30.62 3.21 10.48
CA MET A 1 -31.86 3.02 11.29
C MET A 1 -31.53 2.85 12.77
N GLY A 2 -30.39 2.25 13.09
CA GLY A 2 -29.96 1.89 14.44
C GLY A 2 -29.94 3.03 15.43
N LEU A 3 -29.61 4.25 15.01
CA LEU A 3 -29.59 5.42 15.90
C LEU A 3 -30.95 5.66 16.61
N LYS A 4 -32.08 5.27 16.00
CA LYS A 4 -33.39 5.33 16.67
C LYS A 4 -33.52 4.26 17.76
N GLN A 5 -33.04 3.03 17.53
CA GLN A 5 -33.05 1.96 18.52
C GLN A 5 -32.06 2.24 19.66
N PHE A 6 -30.86 2.74 19.34
CA PHE A 6 -29.86 3.18 20.31
C PHE A 6 -30.43 4.20 21.30
N ASN A 7 -31.15 5.21 20.79
CA ASN A 7 -31.81 6.21 21.63
C ASN A 7 -33.04 5.67 22.41
N LEU A 8 -33.59 4.50 22.07
CA LEU A 8 -34.62 3.82 22.88
C LEU A 8 -33.96 3.01 24.01
N ASP A 9 -32.95 2.20 23.68
CA ASP A 9 -32.24 1.34 24.63
C ASP A 9 -31.50 2.19 25.69
N LEU A 10 -30.91 3.31 25.29
CA LEU A 10 -30.31 4.29 26.22
C LEU A 10 -31.36 4.91 27.16
N ARG A 11 -32.57 5.23 26.69
CA ARG A 11 -33.63 5.75 27.55
C ARG A 11 -34.13 4.71 28.56
N ALA A 12 -34.18 3.44 28.14
CA ALA A 12 -34.48 2.33 29.04
C ALA A 12 -33.41 2.20 30.14
N ALA A 13 -32.12 2.26 29.77
CA ALA A 13 -31.01 2.28 30.74
C ALA A 13 -31.07 3.47 31.71
N THR A 14 -31.22 4.70 31.21
CA THR A 14 -31.36 5.91 32.07
C THR A 14 -32.57 5.84 33.01
N SER A 15 -33.59 5.05 32.70
CA SER A 15 -34.85 4.99 33.46
C SER A 15 -35.00 3.75 34.37
N SER A 16 -34.21 2.69 34.16
CA SER A 16 -34.43 1.38 34.81
C SER A 16 -33.17 0.49 34.90
N TYR A 17 -31.96 1.06 34.87
CA TYR A 17 -30.72 0.30 35.08
C TYR A 17 -30.46 0.06 36.57
N ASP A 18 -30.44 -1.21 36.98
CA ASP A 18 -30.36 -1.66 38.38
C ASP A 18 -29.01 -2.34 38.67
N ASP A 19 -28.00 -1.53 39.03
CA ASP A 19 -26.64 -1.95 39.37
C ASP A 19 -26.08 -0.99 40.44
N PRO A 20 -25.71 -1.47 41.64
CA PRO A 20 -25.30 -0.60 42.74
C PRO A 20 -23.98 0.15 42.47
N HIS A 21 -23.20 -0.24 41.46
CA HIS A 21 -21.92 0.37 41.12
C HIS A 21 -21.99 1.35 39.94
N VAL A 22 -23.18 1.61 39.37
CA VAL A 22 -23.34 2.50 38.21
C VAL A 22 -24.35 3.60 38.49
N THR A 23 -23.96 4.83 38.16
CA THR A 23 -24.79 6.04 38.33
C THR A 23 -24.71 6.92 37.08
N ASN A 24 -25.58 7.93 36.99
CA ASN A 24 -25.45 9.03 36.00
C ASN A 24 -25.43 8.58 34.52
N VAL A 25 -26.17 7.52 34.17
CA VAL A 25 -26.28 6.99 32.79
C VAL A 25 -26.99 8.00 31.87
N ARG A 26 -26.25 8.57 30.90
CA ARG A 26 -26.70 9.62 29.98
C ARG A 26 -26.15 9.44 28.57
N LYS A 27 -26.67 10.21 27.60
CA LYS A 27 -26.05 10.32 26.27
C LYS A 27 -24.76 11.13 26.38
N GLY A 28 -23.75 10.78 25.58
CA GLY A 28 -22.60 11.65 25.31
C GLY A 28 -22.92 12.76 24.29
N ASP A 29 -21.88 13.49 23.90
CA ASP A 29 -21.98 14.60 22.94
C ASP A 29 -22.10 14.09 21.49
N SER A 30 -21.59 12.88 21.21
CA SER A 30 -21.63 12.23 19.89
C SER A 30 -22.89 11.37 19.69
N ASP A 31 -23.25 11.09 18.43
CA ASP A 31 -24.29 10.10 18.12
C ASP A 31 -23.72 8.67 18.21
N GLY A 32 -24.42 7.80 18.95
CA GLY A 32 -23.92 6.47 19.32
C GLY A 32 -23.13 6.43 20.63
N GLU A 33 -23.07 7.53 21.39
CA GLU A 33 -22.29 7.63 22.63
C GLU A 33 -23.13 7.53 23.91
N ILE A 34 -22.65 6.73 24.86
CA ILE A 34 -23.18 6.62 26.23
C ILE A 34 -22.10 7.03 27.23
N VAL A 35 -22.51 7.69 28.30
CA VAL A 35 -21.64 8.12 29.41
C VAL A 35 -22.27 7.70 30.73
N PHE A 36 -21.48 7.13 31.63
CA PHE A 36 -21.94 6.73 32.97
C PHE A 36 -20.81 6.79 34.00
N THR A 37 -21.15 7.03 35.26
CA THR A 37 -20.19 7.13 36.35
C THR A 37 -20.19 5.83 37.15
N TYR A 38 -19.08 5.08 37.10
CA TYR A 38 -18.85 3.88 37.90
C TYR A 38 -18.31 4.23 39.29
N VAL A 39 -18.84 3.58 40.33
CA VAL A 39 -18.53 3.86 41.74
C VAL A 39 -18.32 2.55 42.50
N LEU A 40 -17.24 2.46 43.28
CA LEU A 40 -16.93 1.32 44.15
C LEU A 40 -16.43 1.83 45.50
N GLU A 41 -16.84 1.20 46.60
CA GLU A 41 -16.43 1.62 47.94
C GLU A 41 -14.90 1.65 48.10
N GLY A 42 -14.37 2.76 48.59
CA GLY A 42 -12.93 2.96 48.79
C GLY A 42 -12.12 3.27 47.51
N GLN A 43 -12.76 3.52 46.36
CA GLN A 43 -12.13 4.00 45.14
C GLN A 43 -12.70 5.35 44.70
N PRO A 44 -11.94 6.19 43.96
CA PRO A 44 -12.50 7.38 43.32
C PRO A 44 -13.52 6.96 42.24
N PRO A 45 -14.58 7.75 41.99
CA PRO A 45 -15.51 7.48 40.90
C PRO A 45 -14.82 7.61 39.53
N LEU A 46 -15.23 6.78 38.58
CA LEU A 46 -14.70 6.76 37.21
C LEU A 46 -15.81 7.09 36.22
N ASP A 47 -15.68 8.20 35.50
CA ASP A 47 -16.54 8.51 34.36
C ASP A 47 -16.09 7.69 33.16
N ILE A 48 -16.95 6.78 32.71
CA ILE A 48 -16.75 5.92 31.57
C ILE A 48 -17.53 6.48 30.39
N GLN A 49 -16.87 6.53 29.23
CA GLN A 49 -17.47 6.88 27.95
C GLN A 49 -17.37 5.68 27.02
N ALA A 50 -18.47 5.34 26.36
CA ALA A 50 -18.51 4.27 25.37
C ALA A 50 -19.19 4.75 24.09
N LEU A 51 -18.46 4.70 22.98
CA LEU A 51 -18.87 5.21 21.67
C LEU A 51 -19.04 4.07 20.66
N SER A 52 -20.24 3.88 20.13
CA SER A 52 -20.50 2.87 19.08
C SER A 52 -19.70 3.20 17.82
N THR A 53 -18.94 2.23 17.30
CA THR A 53 -18.18 2.37 16.04
C THR A 53 -19.05 2.49 14.80
N ASP A 54 -20.33 2.08 14.89
CA ASP A 54 -21.35 2.28 13.86
C ASP A 54 -22.73 2.46 14.53
N ALA A 55 -23.10 3.71 14.76
CA ALA A 55 -24.40 4.05 15.36
C ALA A 55 -25.60 3.76 14.44
N ASP A 56 -25.42 3.64 13.13
CA ASP A 56 -26.52 3.52 12.17
C ASP A 56 -26.90 2.05 11.87
N SER A 57 -25.95 1.13 12.04
CA SER A 57 -26.14 -0.32 12.03
C SER A 57 -26.56 -0.92 13.38
N TYR A 58 -26.52 -0.14 14.47
CA TYR A 58 -26.93 -0.59 15.82
C TYR A 58 -28.31 -1.30 15.82
N PRO A 59 -28.51 -2.41 16.57
CA PRO A 59 -27.56 -3.07 17.47
C PRO A 59 -26.50 -3.92 16.74
N ARG A 60 -26.57 -4.11 15.41
CA ARG A 60 -25.60 -4.89 14.62
C ARG A 60 -24.27 -4.17 14.37
N HIS A 61 -23.96 -3.18 15.20
CA HIS A 61 -22.68 -2.47 15.22
C HIS A 61 -21.51 -3.42 15.56
N SER A 62 -20.29 -3.05 15.18
CA SER A 62 -19.12 -3.91 15.36
C SER A 62 -18.59 -3.93 16.80
N SER A 63 -18.59 -2.79 17.50
CA SER A 63 -18.29 -2.69 18.94
C SER A 63 -18.52 -1.25 19.44
N PHE A 64 -18.52 -1.05 20.75
CA PHE A 64 -18.21 0.24 21.36
C PHE A 64 -16.69 0.37 21.54
N LEU A 65 -16.13 1.56 21.30
CA LEU A 65 -14.86 1.99 21.87
C LEU A 65 -15.11 2.38 23.34
N ILE A 66 -14.21 2.05 24.27
CA ILE A 66 -14.45 2.26 25.71
C ILE A 66 -13.22 2.92 26.36
N PHE A 67 -13.42 4.08 26.97
CA PHE A 67 -12.38 4.92 27.56
C PHE A 67 -12.91 5.65 28.80
N THR A 68 -12.03 6.29 29.58
CA THR A 68 -12.43 7.08 30.76
C THR A 68 -11.95 8.52 30.67
N SER A 69 -12.76 9.45 31.19
CA SER A 69 -12.46 10.89 31.21
C SER A 69 -12.08 11.40 32.61
N SER A 70 -11.65 10.51 33.51
CA SER A 70 -11.28 10.87 34.89
C SER A 70 -9.77 11.02 35.05
N ASP A 71 -9.31 12.19 35.48
CA ASP A 71 -7.88 12.56 35.67
C ASP A 71 -7.08 11.64 36.63
N HIS A 72 -7.76 10.75 37.36
CA HIS A 72 -7.16 9.79 38.27
C HIS A 72 -6.95 8.39 37.65
N ALA A 73 -7.39 8.18 36.41
CA ALA A 73 -7.11 6.97 35.67
C ALA A 73 -5.64 6.92 35.20
N THR A 74 -4.99 5.76 35.33
CA THR A 74 -3.67 5.53 34.72
C THR A 74 -3.85 5.21 33.23
N LYS A 75 -2.82 5.46 32.40
CA LYS A 75 -2.87 5.11 30.96
C LYS A 75 -3.09 3.62 30.68
N ASP A 76 -2.81 2.76 31.67
CA ASP A 76 -3.11 1.33 31.62
C ASP A 76 -4.60 1.00 31.85
N MET A 77 -5.42 1.97 32.29
CA MET A 77 -6.87 1.81 32.38
C MET A 77 -7.55 1.93 31.02
N ASP A 78 -7.30 2.98 30.24
CA ASP A 78 -7.90 3.14 28.90
C ASP A 78 -7.52 2.00 27.97
N LYS A 79 -6.24 1.60 27.96
CA LYS A 79 -5.79 0.44 27.21
C LYS A 79 -6.55 -0.83 27.60
N TRP A 80 -6.72 -1.07 28.91
CA TRP A 80 -7.40 -2.25 29.41
C TRP A 80 -8.92 -2.22 29.19
N LEU A 81 -9.57 -1.04 29.21
CA LEU A 81 -10.97 -0.87 28.80
C LEU A 81 -11.12 -1.24 27.32
N GLN A 82 -10.19 -0.78 26.48
CA GLN A 82 -10.18 -1.07 25.06
C GLN A 82 -9.80 -2.54 24.74
N ASP A 83 -8.98 -3.20 25.55
CA ASP A 83 -8.60 -4.62 25.39
C ASP A 83 -9.82 -5.58 25.42
N PHE A 84 -10.94 -5.19 26.08
CA PHE A 84 -12.19 -5.96 26.05
C PHE A 84 -13.35 -5.29 25.30
N ALA A 85 -13.12 -4.14 24.65
CA ALA A 85 -14.11 -3.43 23.82
C ALA A 85 -14.73 -4.34 22.75
N ALA A 86 -13.94 -5.23 22.13
CA ALA A 86 -14.41 -6.21 21.15
C ALA A 86 -15.49 -7.18 21.69
N LEU A 87 -15.61 -7.38 23.02
CA LEU A 87 -16.66 -8.19 23.63
C LEU A 87 -18.04 -7.47 23.68
N THR A 88 -18.16 -6.32 23.03
CA THR A 88 -19.41 -5.59 22.80
C THR A 88 -20.02 -5.79 21.41
N GLU A 89 -19.40 -6.60 20.54
CA GLU A 89 -19.95 -6.95 19.20
C GLU A 89 -21.41 -7.40 19.31
N GLY A 90 -22.33 -6.68 18.65
CA GLY A 90 -23.76 -6.99 18.63
C GLY A 90 -24.56 -6.69 19.91
N LYS A 91 -23.95 -6.15 20.97
CA LYS A 91 -24.61 -5.90 22.26
C LYS A 91 -25.49 -4.65 22.29
N ASN A 92 -26.50 -4.65 23.16
CA ASN A 92 -27.27 -3.45 23.48
C ASN A 92 -26.64 -2.61 24.61
N VAL A 93 -27.09 -1.36 24.78
CA VAL A 93 -26.57 -0.40 25.78
C VAL A 93 -26.50 -1.01 27.20
N THR A 94 -27.57 -1.67 27.66
CA THR A 94 -27.65 -2.30 28.99
C THR A 94 -26.63 -3.43 29.16
N GLU A 95 -26.42 -4.24 28.12
CA GLU A 95 -25.44 -5.34 28.10
C GLU A 95 -23.98 -4.87 28.02
N VAL A 96 -23.75 -3.63 27.59
CA VAL A 96 -22.43 -2.97 27.55
C VAL A 96 -22.10 -2.38 28.92
N ILE A 97 -23.02 -1.60 29.51
CA ILE A 97 -22.83 -1.01 30.85
C ILE A 97 -22.58 -2.13 31.89
N SER A 98 -23.37 -3.20 31.87
CA SER A 98 -23.21 -4.35 32.78
C SER A 98 -21.95 -5.17 32.53
N LEU A 99 -21.46 -5.25 31.28
CA LEU A 99 -20.17 -5.87 30.97
C LEU A 99 -19.01 -5.05 31.56
N VAL A 100 -19.04 -3.72 31.40
CA VAL A 100 -18.00 -2.82 31.91
C VAL A 100 -18.01 -2.77 33.43
N SER A 101 -19.18 -2.56 34.06
CA SER A 101 -19.35 -2.55 35.52
C SER A 101 -18.77 -3.82 36.16
N ARG A 102 -19.19 -5.00 35.69
CA ARG A 102 -18.67 -6.28 36.19
C ARG A 102 -17.16 -6.44 36.01
N ARG A 103 -16.59 -5.96 34.90
CA ARG A 103 -15.13 -6.00 34.66
C ARG A 103 -14.37 -5.02 35.56
N LEU A 104 -14.87 -3.81 35.75
CA LEU A 104 -14.29 -2.83 36.68
C LEU A 104 -14.33 -3.34 38.12
N THR A 105 -15.45 -3.90 38.56
CA THR A 105 -15.58 -4.52 39.90
C THR A 105 -14.58 -5.64 40.09
N ALA A 106 -14.38 -6.52 39.10
CA ALA A 106 -13.38 -7.59 39.17
C ALA A 106 -11.93 -7.05 39.22
N LYS A 107 -11.60 -5.98 38.50
CA LYS A 107 -10.26 -5.37 38.50
C LYS A 107 -9.96 -4.62 39.80
N LEU A 108 -10.92 -3.87 40.31
CA LEU A 108 -10.72 -2.91 41.41
C LEU A 108 -10.96 -3.52 42.81
N SER A 109 -11.78 -4.57 42.94
CA SER A 109 -11.97 -5.27 44.22
C SER A 109 -10.82 -6.22 44.60
N ASN A 110 -9.84 -6.39 43.71
CA ASN A 110 -8.63 -7.20 43.88
C ASN A 110 -8.86 -8.68 44.25
N LYS A 111 -10.07 -9.21 44.03
CA LYS A 111 -10.41 -10.63 44.17
C LYS A 111 -9.95 -11.41 42.93
N MET A 112 -8.68 -11.79 42.92
CA MET A 112 -8.10 -12.67 41.91
C MET A 112 -7.91 -14.08 42.45
N ASP A 113 -9.02 -14.78 42.74
CA ASP A 113 -9.08 -16.24 42.92
C ASP A 113 -10.55 -16.73 42.91
N ASP A 114 -10.91 -17.54 41.89
CA ASP A 114 -11.83 -18.71 41.90
C ASP A 114 -12.43 -18.97 40.49
N PRO A 115 -12.17 -20.13 39.84
CA PRO A 115 -12.67 -20.45 38.51
C PRO A 115 -13.95 -21.32 38.49
N SER A 116 -15.08 -20.87 39.06
CA SER A 116 -16.37 -21.55 38.81
C SER A 116 -17.65 -20.68 38.88
N ILE A 117 -18.38 -20.56 37.76
CA ILE A 117 -19.86 -20.48 37.73
C ILE A 117 -20.40 -21.26 36.51
N THR A 118 -20.79 -22.50 36.78
CA THR A 118 -21.92 -23.23 36.17
C THR A 118 -23.01 -23.36 37.25
N VAL A 119 -24.24 -23.87 37.06
CA VAL A 119 -24.91 -24.43 35.86
C VAL A 119 -25.97 -23.43 35.34
N ILE A 120 -27.30 -23.61 35.16
CA ILE A 120 -28.36 -24.65 35.24
C ILE A 120 -29.28 -24.30 34.04
N SER A 121 -29.79 -25.13 33.11
CA SER A 121 -30.13 -26.56 32.95
C SER A 121 -31.65 -26.80 32.86
N SER A 122 -32.07 -27.46 31.78
CA SER A 122 -33.32 -28.22 31.60
C SER A 122 -33.09 -29.10 30.35
N ASP A 123 -32.63 -30.34 30.45
CA ASP A 123 -33.21 -31.54 31.10
C ASP A 123 -34.24 -32.25 30.23
N GLU A 124 -33.89 -33.45 29.73
CA GLU A 124 -34.59 -34.72 29.98
C GLU A 124 -33.82 -35.87 29.28
N GLY A 125 -33.82 -37.08 29.85
CA GLY A 125 -33.44 -38.32 29.12
C GLY A 125 -32.21 -39.09 29.62
N GLU A 126 -32.44 -40.11 30.45
CA GLU A 126 -31.51 -41.22 30.76
C GLU A 126 -31.53 -42.26 29.59
N GLU A 127 -30.73 -43.33 29.49
CA GLU A 127 -29.88 -44.06 30.46
C GLU A 127 -28.74 -44.87 29.78
N ASN A 128 -27.79 -45.35 30.59
CA ASN A 128 -26.71 -46.34 30.39
C ASN A 128 -26.52 -47.14 29.05
N GLY A 129 -25.31 -47.04 28.48
CA GLY A 129 -24.28 -48.10 28.58
C GLY A 129 -24.28 -49.29 27.59
N GLY A 130 -23.13 -49.54 26.96
CA GLY A 130 -22.83 -50.76 26.17
C GLY A 130 -21.44 -50.73 25.51
N GLU A 131 -20.69 -51.83 25.60
CA GLU A 131 -19.28 -51.96 25.17
C GLU A 131 -19.12 -52.41 23.70
N ASP A 132 -17.92 -52.18 23.13
CA ASP A 132 -17.24 -52.84 22.01
C ASP A 132 -17.90 -53.01 20.61
N GLY A 133 -17.07 -52.91 19.56
CA GLY A 133 -17.44 -53.34 18.20
C GLY A 133 -16.63 -52.71 17.05
N ASP A 134 -15.59 -53.40 16.56
CA ASP A 134 -14.93 -53.05 15.29
C ASP A 134 -15.83 -53.37 14.08
N SER A 135 -15.81 -52.54 13.03
CA SER A 135 -16.02 -52.98 11.64
C SER A 135 -15.76 -51.87 10.59
N ALA A 136 -15.55 -52.29 9.33
CA ALA A 136 -15.45 -51.44 8.14
C ALA A 136 -16.62 -51.75 7.18
N PHE A 137 -16.46 -51.42 5.88
CA PHE A 137 -17.47 -51.33 4.80
C PHE A 137 -18.25 -49.99 4.81
N ASP A 138 -18.36 -49.15 3.76
CA ASP A 138 -18.10 -49.20 2.29
C ASP A 138 -19.36 -49.46 1.42
N SER A 139 -19.42 -48.82 0.23
CA SER A 139 -20.51 -48.81 -0.80
C SER A 139 -21.91 -48.27 -0.37
N ASP A 140 -22.83 -47.78 -1.22
CA ASP A 140 -22.90 -47.20 -2.58
C ASP A 140 -24.26 -46.42 -2.66
N ASP A 141 -24.45 -45.23 -3.27
CA ASP A 141 -24.52 -44.81 -4.69
C ASP A 141 -25.94 -44.92 -5.36
N PHE A 142 -26.23 -44.02 -6.32
CA PHE A 142 -27.39 -43.94 -7.25
C PHE A 142 -28.82 -43.65 -6.69
N SER A 143 -29.81 -43.07 -7.41
CA SER A 143 -29.89 -42.56 -8.80
C SER A 143 -30.90 -41.39 -8.98
N HIS A 144 -31.08 -40.92 -10.22
CA HIS A 144 -31.93 -39.80 -10.71
C HIS A 144 -33.46 -39.94 -10.54
N GLY A 145 -34.14 -38.80 -10.70
CA GLY A 145 -35.49 -38.67 -11.26
C GLY A 145 -35.72 -37.22 -11.75
N ASP A 146 -35.99 -37.03 -13.05
CA ASP A 146 -36.28 -35.73 -13.67
C ASP A 146 -37.78 -35.36 -13.56
N GLU A 147 -38.12 -34.07 -13.67
CA GLU A 147 -38.93 -33.50 -14.78
C GLU A 147 -39.21 -31.98 -14.55
N ASP A 148 -39.60 -31.28 -15.63
CA ASP A 148 -39.57 -29.82 -15.79
C ASP A 148 -40.58 -28.99 -14.96
N GLU A 149 -40.24 -27.73 -14.62
CA GLU A 149 -41.22 -26.63 -14.42
C GLU A 149 -40.64 -25.21 -14.68
N GLU A 150 -41.52 -24.25 -14.97
CA GLU A 150 -41.24 -22.93 -15.57
C GLU A 150 -40.84 -21.83 -14.54
N TYR A 151 -39.53 -21.55 -14.41
CA TYR A 151 -39.04 -20.52 -13.49
C TYR A 151 -39.27 -19.07 -13.95
N ARG A 152 -40.31 -18.44 -13.40
CA ARG A 152 -40.45 -16.98 -13.29
C ARG A 152 -39.33 -16.40 -12.42
N ILE A 153 -38.78 -15.26 -12.83
CA ILE A 153 -37.75 -14.53 -12.06
C ILE A 153 -38.42 -13.76 -10.92
N ASP A 154 -38.31 -14.28 -9.70
CA ASP A 154 -38.73 -13.58 -8.47
C ASP A 154 -37.51 -13.22 -7.61
N ILE A 155 -37.36 -11.94 -7.27
CA ILE A 155 -36.12 -11.39 -6.70
C ILE A 155 -36.15 -11.49 -5.17
N SER A 156 -36.01 -12.73 -4.67
CA SER A 156 -35.79 -12.98 -3.25
C SER A 156 -34.45 -12.38 -2.78
N PRO A 157 -34.42 -11.63 -1.65
CA PRO A 157 -33.16 -11.11 -1.11
C PRO A 157 -32.20 -12.24 -0.72
N LEU A 158 -31.00 -12.24 -1.29
CA LEU A 158 -29.95 -13.20 -0.93
C LEU A 158 -29.61 -13.08 0.57
N PRO A 159 -29.45 -14.21 1.30
CA PRO A 159 -29.04 -14.17 2.70
C PRO A 159 -27.65 -13.52 2.82
N PRO A 160 -27.38 -12.75 3.90
CA PRO A 160 -26.15 -11.99 4.05
C PRO A 160 -24.94 -12.92 3.98
N ARG A 161 -24.05 -12.64 3.02
CA ARG A 161 -22.93 -13.49 2.63
C ARG A 161 -21.84 -13.50 3.71
N ARG A 162 -22.03 -14.30 4.76
CA ARG A 162 -21.04 -14.55 5.82
C ARG A 162 -19.67 -14.86 5.18
N PRO A 163 -18.57 -14.20 5.59
CA PRO A 163 -17.26 -14.44 4.99
C PRO A 163 -16.77 -15.85 5.34
N ALA A 164 -16.77 -16.75 4.35
CA ALA A 164 -16.37 -18.15 4.51
C ALA A 164 -14.95 -18.33 5.07
N ALA A 165 -14.07 -17.34 4.86
CA ALA A 165 -12.71 -17.28 5.39
C ALA A 165 -12.63 -17.56 6.91
N ARG A 166 -13.59 -17.05 7.72
CA ARG A 166 -13.61 -17.29 9.18
C ARG A 166 -13.78 -18.76 9.59
N ARG A 167 -14.10 -19.68 8.67
CA ARG A 167 -14.14 -21.14 8.91
C ARG A 167 -12.97 -21.92 8.29
N ALA A 168 -12.26 -21.37 7.31
CA ALA A 168 -11.13 -22.05 6.66
C ALA A 168 -9.79 -21.86 7.41
N ALA A 169 -9.61 -20.69 8.03
CA ALA A 169 -8.36 -20.25 8.65
C ALA A 169 -7.74 -21.22 9.68
N GLY A 170 -8.58 -21.85 10.51
CA GLY A 170 -8.16 -22.78 11.56
C GLY A 170 -8.19 -24.27 11.19
N SER A 171 -8.48 -24.62 9.93
CA SER A 171 -8.59 -26.03 9.53
C SER A 171 -7.23 -26.75 9.58
N PRO A 172 -7.14 -27.98 10.15
CA PRO A 172 -5.92 -28.79 10.12
C PRO A 172 -5.32 -28.99 8.71
N GLY A 173 -6.17 -28.99 7.67
CA GLY A 173 -5.75 -29.07 6.27
C GLY A 173 -4.95 -27.84 5.80
N SER A 174 -5.23 -26.65 6.34
CA SER A 174 -4.47 -25.42 6.04
C SER A 174 -3.03 -25.54 6.55
N ALA A 175 -2.86 -25.91 7.82
CA ALA A 175 -1.54 -26.11 8.44
C ALA A 175 -0.75 -27.25 7.78
N HIS A 176 -1.40 -28.35 7.39
CA HIS A 176 -0.74 -29.43 6.64
C HIS A 176 -0.25 -28.95 5.27
N ARG A 177 -1.10 -28.24 4.50
CA ARG A 177 -0.72 -27.72 3.17
C ARG A 177 0.40 -26.68 3.25
N LEU A 178 0.37 -25.79 4.26
CA LEU A 178 1.49 -24.88 4.56
C LEU A 178 2.79 -25.65 4.81
N LYS A 179 2.75 -26.70 5.65
CA LYS A 179 3.91 -27.55 5.97
C LYS A 179 4.42 -28.34 4.75
N ARG A 180 3.56 -28.69 3.80
CA ARG A 180 3.92 -29.25 2.49
C ARG A 180 4.67 -28.19 1.66
N HIS A 181 4.03 -27.06 1.38
CA HIS A 181 4.56 -26.00 0.52
C HIS A 181 5.89 -25.39 1.03
N LEU A 182 6.10 -25.33 2.34
CA LEU A 182 7.40 -24.94 2.93
C LEU A 182 8.48 -26.01 2.72
N ARG A 183 8.16 -27.32 2.75
CA ARG A 183 9.13 -28.36 2.38
C ARG A 183 9.51 -28.24 0.90
N ASP A 184 8.56 -27.92 0.04
CA ASP A 184 8.81 -27.79 -1.40
C ASP A 184 9.68 -26.57 -1.71
N ALA A 185 9.42 -25.42 -1.07
CA ALA A 185 10.34 -24.27 -1.14
C ALA A 185 11.74 -24.62 -0.61
N LYS A 186 11.86 -25.47 0.42
CA LYS A 186 13.17 -25.96 0.89
C LYS A 186 13.88 -26.88 -0.12
N LYS A 187 13.15 -27.66 -0.94
CA LYS A 187 13.74 -28.47 -2.03
C LYS A 187 14.35 -27.57 -3.12
N GLU A 188 13.66 -26.49 -3.47
CA GLU A 188 14.12 -25.45 -4.42
C GLU A 188 15.29 -24.59 -3.87
N GLY A 189 15.84 -24.94 -2.70
CA GLY A 189 17.08 -24.37 -2.17
C GLY A 189 16.92 -23.06 -1.40
N PHE A 190 15.68 -22.66 -1.08
CA PHE A 190 15.40 -21.54 -0.18
C PHE A 190 15.71 -21.90 1.28
N CYS A 191 16.32 -20.97 1.99
CA CYS A 191 16.36 -21.00 3.45
C CYS A 191 15.00 -20.53 3.99
N ILE A 192 14.53 -21.17 5.06
CA ILE A 192 13.23 -20.86 5.67
C ILE A 192 13.45 -20.60 7.16
N SER A 193 12.87 -19.51 7.66
CA SER A 193 12.76 -19.25 9.09
C SER A 193 11.29 -19.27 9.49
N VAL A 194 10.95 -20.08 10.49
CA VAL A 194 9.67 -19.98 11.21
C VAL A 194 10.06 -19.64 12.64
N PRO A 195 9.61 -18.51 13.21
CA PRO A 195 9.94 -18.12 14.57
C PRO A 195 9.30 -19.10 15.57
N PHE A 196 10.07 -19.55 16.54
CA PHE A 196 9.61 -20.53 17.54
C PHE A 196 9.06 -19.82 18.77
N THR A 197 7.75 -19.61 18.83
CA THR A 197 7.08 -19.07 20.02
C THR A 197 6.89 -20.17 21.06
N LYS A 198 7.34 -19.92 22.31
CA LYS A 198 7.15 -20.87 23.43
C LYS A 198 5.72 -20.88 23.99
N LYS A 199 4.87 -19.94 23.55
CA LYS A 199 3.43 -19.89 23.81
C LYS A 199 2.69 -20.24 22.52
N ALA A 200 1.64 -21.06 22.63
CA ALA A 200 0.84 -21.47 21.48
C ALA A 200 0.02 -20.30 20.89
N ASP A 201 -0.48 -19.42 21.76
CA ASP A 201 -1.39 -18.33 21.40
C ASP A 201 -0.71 -17.12 20.71
N ASP A 202 0.62 -17.09 20.67
CA ASP A 202 1.43 -15.97 20.16
C ASP A 202 1.96 -16.22 18.72
N TYR A 203 1.43 -17.24 18.03
CA TYR A 203 1.79 -17.55 16.64
C TYR A 203 1.14 -16.56 15.66
N SER A 204 1.81 -15.43 15.44
CA SER A 204 1.42 -14.33 14.55
C SER A 204 1.29 -14.69 13.05
N GLY A 205 1.46 -15.95 12.66
CA GLY A 205 1.44 -16.38 11.26
C GLY A 205 2.63 -15.88 10.42
N ILE A 206 3.69 -15.36 11.06
CA ILE A 206 4.87 -14.77 10.41
C ILE A 206 5.95 -15.83 10.16
N PHE A 207 6.55 -15.83 8.98
CA PHE A 207 7.75 -16.60 8.61
C PHE A 207 8.52 -15.93 7.45
N SER A 208 9.69 -16.46 7.10
CA SER A 208 10.47 -15.97 5.95
C SER A 208 10.91 -17.07 4.99
N LEU A 209 11.04 -16.71 3.71
CA LEU A 209 11.85 -17.40 2.70
C LEU A 209 13.06 -16.53 2.36
N SER A 210 14.23 -17.11 2.14
CA SER A 210 15.42 -16.36 1.75
C SER A 210 16.33 -17.12 0.77
N ILE A 211 17.05 -16.36 -0.05
CA ILE A 211 18.03 -16.86 -1.02
C ILE A 211 19.23 -15.91 -1.06
N ARG A 212 20.45 -16.47 -1.11
CA ARG A 212 21.69 -15.68 -1.14
C ARG A 212 21.81 -14.94 -2.48
N ILE A 213 22.24 -13.69 -2.47
CA ILE A 213 22.29 -12.83 -3.67
C ILE A 213 23.25 -13.39 -4.74
N SER A 214 24.36 -14.02 -4.33
CA SER A 214 25.23 -14.81 -5.23
C SER A 214 24.51 -15.93 -6.01
N LYS A 215 23.37 -16.44 -5.53
CA LYS A 215 22.51 -17.41 -6.25
C LYS A 215 21.46 -16.75 -7.17
N LEU A 216 21.55 -15.45 -7.46
CA LEU A 216 20.66 -14.77 -8.40
C LEU A 216 21.34 -14.46 -9.75
N GLY A 217 22.67 -14.55 -9.83
CA GLY A 217 23.43 -14.35 -11.07
C GLY A 217 23.49 -12.91 -11.58
N ILE A 218 23.11 -11.94 -10.74
CA ILE A 218 23.14 -10.49 -11.00
C ILE A 218 24.61 -10.04 -11.22
N PRO A 219 24.91 -9.22 -12.25
CA PRO A 219 26.25 -8.64 -12.48
C PRO A 219 26.73 -7.76 -11.32
N GLU A 220 28.05 -7.62 -11.14
CA GLU A 220 28.64 -6.89 -10.01
C GLU A 220 28.31 -5.39 -10.04
N GLU A 221 28.26 -4.81 -11.24
CA GLU A 221 27.88 -3.42 -11.53
C GLU A 221 26.41 -3.15 -11.16
N ALA A 222 25.54 -4.16 -11.32
CA ALA A 222 24.14 -4.09 -10.94
C ALA A 222 23.96 -4.33 -9.42
N LEU A 223 24.80 -5.17 -8.80
CA LEU A 223 24.82 -5.34 -7.35
C LEU A 223 25.15 -4.04 -6.62
N GLU A 224 26.19 -3.32 -7.07
CA GLU A 224 26.56 -2.00 -6.54
C GLU A 224 25.42 -0.98 -6.76
N ALA A 225 24.92 -0.86 -8.00
CA ALA A 225 23.89 0.12 -8.36
C ALA A 225 22.54 -0.07 -7.66
N TRP A 226 22.24 -1.27 -7.15
CA TRP A 226 21.00 -1.63 -6.45
C TRP A 226 21.16 -1.72 -4.91
N ASP A 227 22.35 -1.41 -4.37
CA ASP A 227 22.73 -1.62 -2.97
C ASP A 227 22.49 -3.08 -2.51
N LEU A 228 23.22 -4.03 -3.10
CA LEU A 228 23.15 -5.45 -2.80
C LEU A 228 24.56 -6.05 -2.68
N LYS A 229 24.86 -6.81 -1.62
CA LYS A 229 26.14 -7.53 -1.52
C LYS A 229 25.97 -9.00 -1.88
N SER A 230 26.91 -9.55 -2.66
CA SER A 230 26.94 -10.97 -3.06
C SER A 230 26.94 -11.96 -1.87
N SER A 231 27.37 -11.49 -0.69
CA SER A 231 27.34 -12.19 0.59
C SER A 231 25.96 -12.28 1.24
N GLU A 232 25.12 -11.25 1.08
CA GLU A 232 23.80 -11.05 1.69
C GLU A 232 22.71 -11.94 1.08
N TYR A 233 21.50 -11.88 1.64
CA TYR A 233 20.33 -12.65 1.23
C TYR A 233 19.17 -11.72 0.86
N VAL A 234 18.50 -12.00 -0.26
CA VAL A 234 17.13 -11.52 -0.49
C VAL A 234 16.19 -12.32 0.40
N VAL A 235 15.32 -11.63 1.11
CA VAL A 235 14.36 -12.20 2.06
C VAL A 235 12.96 -11.75 1.70
N MET A 236 12.04 -12.69 1.57
CA MET A 236 10.59 -12.43 1.57
C MET A 236 10.02 -12.83 2.93
N LEU A 237 9.52 -11.84 3.67
CA LEU A 237 8.67 -12.07 4.83
C LEU A 237 7.24 -12.35 4.38
N VAL A 238 6.58 -13.27 5.07
CA VAL A 238 5.16 -13.60 4.87
C VAL A 238 4.48 -13.56 6.23
N LYS A 239 3.30 -12.94 6.30
CA LYS A 239 2.41 -12.93 7.46
C LYS A 239 1.03 -13.43 7.04
N LEU A 240 0.46 -14.33 7.85
CA LEU A 240 -0.81 -15.01 7.59
C LEU A 240 -1.82 -14.81 8.75
N PRO A 241 -2.49 -13.65 8.84
CA PRO A 241 -3.44 -13.37 9.91
C PRO A 241 -4.64 -14.34 9.94
N MET A 242 -4.99 -14.91 8.79
CA MET A 242 -6.15 -15.79 8.59
C MET A 242 -5.73 -17.20 8.14
N GLY A 243 -4.57 -17.67 8.59
CA GLY A 243 -4.02 -18.98 8.21
C GLY A 243 -3.59 -19.05 6.73
N TYR A 244 -3.32 -20.26 6.22
CA TYR A 244 -2.89 -20.42 4.83
C TYR A 244 -4.10 -20.62 3.89
N PRO A 245 -4.39 -19.71 2.94
CA PRO A 245 -5.52 -19.84 2.02
C PRO A 245 -5.35 -20.99 1.04
N SER A 246 -6.43 -21.35 0.33
CA SER A 246 -6.35 -22.20 -0.86
C SER A 246 -5.94 -21.39 -2.10
N ALA A 247 -5.63 -22.07 -3.20
CA ALA A 247 -5.37 -21.42 -4.50
C ALA A 247 -6.59 -20.69 -5.05
N THR A 248 -7.80 -21.14 -4.73
CA THR A 248 -9.07 -20.56 -5.19
C THR A 248 -9.53 -19.40 -4.31
N ASP A 249 -9.22 -19.41 -3.02
CA ASP A 249 -9.40 -18.25 -2.13
C ASP A 249 -8.41 -17.13 -2.49
N PHE A 250 -7.13 -17.45 -2.69
CA PHE A 250 -6.09 -16.45 -2.91
C PHE A 250 -6.35 -15.60 -4.16
N VAL A 251 -6.76 -16.20 -5.29
CA VAL A 251 -7.12 -15.47 -6.52
C VAL A 251 -8.45 -14.71 -6.45
N ARG A 252 -9.16 -14.79 -5.31
CA ARG A 252 -10.39 -14.04 -4.99
C ARG A 252 -10.19 -12.96 -3.93
N LEU A 253 -8.99 -12.82 -3.38
CA LEU A 253 -8.69 -11.77 -2.39
C LEU A 253 -8.88 -10.38 -2.99
N ALA A 254 -9.46 -9.48 -2.20
CA ALA A 254 -9.38 -8.06 -2.45
C ALA A 254 -7.95 -7.55 -2.16
N SER A 255 -7.59 -6.39 -2.70
CA SER A 255 -6.29 -5.75 -2.47
C SER A 255 -6.13 -5.15 -1.05
N ASP A 256 -6.95 -5.60 -0.08
CA ASP A 256 -7.01 -5.13 1.31
C ASP A 256 -5.93 -5.74 2.23
N GLN A 257 -5.16 -6.71 1.74
CA GLN A 257 -4.06 -7.36 2.45
C GLN A 257 -4.46 -8.04 3.78
N SER A 258 -5.74 -8.37 3.96
CA SER A 258 -6.31 -8.95 5.19
C SER A 258 -5.85 -10.38 5.50
N THR A 259 -5.60 -11.18 4.45
CA THR A 259 -5.42 -12.63 4.55
C THR A 259 -3.97 -13.07 4.40
N VAL A 260 -3.19 -12.38 3.56
CA VAL A 260 -1.76 -12.63 3.32
C VAL A 260 -1.05 -11.28 3.17
N GLN A 261 0.11 -11.13 3.81
CA GLN A 261 0.96 -9.94 3.67
C GLN A 261 2.39 -10.36 3.33
N PHE A 262 2.97 -9.74 2.31
CA PHE A 262 4.32 -9.97 1.80
C PHE A 262 5.21 -8.74 2.01
N ARG A 263 6.47 -8.94 2.39
CA ARG A 263 7.51 -7.90 2.23
C ARG A 263 8.81 -8.47 1.69
N PHE A 264 9.34 -7.86 0.64
CA PHE A 264 10.71 -8.09 0.18
C PHE A 264 11.69 -7.16 0.91
N GLY A 265 12.89 -7.67 1.17
CA GLY A 265 14.00 -6.98 1.82
C GLY A 265 15.32 -7.74 1.66
N LYS A 266 16.37 -7.26 2.32
CA LYS A 266 17.68 -7.91 2.44
C LYS A 266 18.10 -8.10 3.90
N CYS A 267 18.91 -9.13 4.15
CA CYS A 267 19.57 -9.41 5.42
C CYS A 267 21.00 -9.93 5.17
N ALA A 268 21.93 -9.70 6.11
CA ALA A 268 23.22 -10.40 6.11
C ALA A 268 23.07 -11.87 6.57
N SER A 269 22.14 -12.12 7.49
CA SER A 269 21.68 -13.46 7.90
C SER A 269 20.66 -14.06 6.92
N PRO A 270 20.65 -15.38 6.66
CA PRO A 270 19.55 -16.05 5.95
C PRO A 270 18.24 -16.12 6.77
N LYS A 271 18.25 -15.77 8.05
CA LYS A 271 17.12 -15.90 8.97
C LYS A 271 17.05 -14.66 9.88
N PRO A 272 16.22 -13.65 9.58
CA PRO A 272 16.06 -12.48 10.45
C PRO A 272 15.41 -12.85 11.80
N SER A 273 15.69 -12.06 12.84
CA SER A 273 15.05 -12.21 14.15
C SER A 273 13.53 -12.07 14.10
N TYR A 274 12.82 -12.72 15.04
CA TYR A 274 11.36 -12.57 15.15
C TYR A 274 10.94 -11.13 15.46
N HIS A 275 11.69 -10.42 16.31
CA HIS A 275 11.44 -9.01 16.63
C HIS A 275 11.57 -8.12 15.39
N THR A 276 12.62 -8.36 14.59
CA THR A 276 12.84 -7.71 13.29
C THR A 276 11.64 -7.96 12.36
N MET A 277 11.22 -9.22 12.19
CA MET A 277 10.08 -9.58 11.32
C MET A 277 8.75 -8.98 11.81
N LYS A 278 8.51 -8.97 13.13
CA LYS A 278 7.29 -8.43 13.74
C LYS A 278 7.19 -6.92 13.55
N ARG A 279 8.24 -6.16 13.90
CA ARG A 279 8.33 -4.70 13.73
C ARG A 279 7.99 -4.27 12.30
N MET A 280 8.49 -5.03 11.31
CA MET A 280 8.22 -4.78 9.89
C MET A 280 6.74 -4.90 9.51
N PHE A 281 5.89 -5.62 10.26
CA PHE A 281 4.44 -5.70 10.00
C PHE A 281 3.58 -4.86 10.97
N GLU A 282 4.22 -4.03 11.79
CA GLU A 282 3.57 -3.09 12.73
C GLU A 282 3.72 -1.63 12.28
N SER A 283 4.75 -1.30 11.50
CA SER A 283 5.04 0.04 10.96
C SER A 283 3.85 0.74 10.30
N ASP A 284 3.08 0.01 9.49
CA ASP A 284 2.10 0.60 8.57
C ASP A 284 0.81 1.09 9.27
N GLN A 285 0.67 0.84 10.58
CA GLN A 285 -0.44 1.38 11.37
C GLN A 285 -0.14 2.73 12.03
N ASN A 286 1.13 3.18 12.07
CA ASN A 286 1.56 4.42 12.73
C ASN A 286 2.32 5.36 11.76
N THR A 287 1.73 5.66 10.60
CA THR A 287 2.41 6.36 9.49
C THR A 287 2.42 7.90 9.63
N GLU A 288 2.73 8.43 10.81
CA GLU A 288 3.12 9.84 11.03
C GLU A 288 4.22 9.96 12.10
N SER A 289 5.38 9.33 11.88
CA SER A 289 6.60 9.58 12.66
C SER A 289 7.87 9.20 11.90
N GLN A 290 8.53 10.19 11.29
CA GLN A 290 9.95 10.06 10.93
C GLN A 290 10.81 10.27 12.18
N SER A 291 10.93 9.24 13.02
CA SER A 291 11.94 9.19 14.08
C SER A 291 13.19 8.45 13.59
N ALA A 292 14.36 8.99 13.94
CA ALA A 292 15.64 8.42 13.55
C ALA A 292 15.86 7.03 14.20
N PRO A 293 16.76 6.18 13.66
CA PRO A 293 17.12 4.92 14.30
C PRO A 293 17.69 5.19 15.70
N TYR A 294 16.99 4.74 16.73
CA TYR A 294 17.58 4.60 18.07
C TYR A 294 18.59 3.44 18.01
N GLU A 295 19.81 3.69 18.48
CA GLU A 295 20.89 2.71 18.58
C GLU A 295 20.57 1.66 19.66
N ASP A 296 19.75 0.66 19.30
CA ASP A 296 19.50 -0.53 20.10
C ASP A 296 20.69 -1.50 19.91
N SER A 297 21.54 -1.66 20.92
CA SER A 297 22.90 -2.21 20.83
C SER A 297 22.96 -3.75 20.68
N SER A 298 22.24 -4.26 19.68
CA SER A 298 21.97 -5.69 19.45
C SER A 298 22.47 -6.20 18.09
N ASN A 299 23.77 -6.05 17.85
CA ASN A 299 24.54 -6.84 16.85
C ASN A 299 24.01 -6.72 15.40
N ASP A 300 24.41 -5.65 14.69
CA ASP A 300 23.87 -5.12 13.42
C ASP A 300 23.59 -6.09 12.26
N ASN A 301 24.06 -7.33 12.33
CA ASN A 301 24.01 -8.31 11.25
C ASN A 301 22.64 -9.01 11.06
N ASP A 302 21.65 -8.79 11.94
CA ASP A 302 20.34 -9.48 11.88
C ASP A 302 19.13 -8.54 11.65
N HIS A 303 19.40 -7.35 11.10
CA HIS A 303 18.35 -6.45 10.61
C HIS A 303 17.85 -6.85 9.21
N PHE A 304 16.53 -6.69 9.02
CA PHE A 304 15.87 -6.75 7.72
C PHE A 304 15.77 -5.33 7.21
N LEU A 305 16.40 -5.05 6.09
CA LEU A 305 16.39 -3.75 5.43
C LEU A 305 15.53 -3.85 4.17
N PRO A 306 14.82 -2.79 3.75
CA PRO A 306 14.22 -2.77 2.43
C PRO A 306 15.31 -2.95 1.35
N LEU A 307 14.98 -3.67 0.27
CA LEU A 307 15.69 -3.54 -1.00
C LEU A 307 15.37 -2.15 -1.56
N TYR A 308 16.23 -1.64 -2.45
CA TYR A 308 15.93 -0.45 -3.25
C TYR A 308 14.49 -0.47 -3.83
N MET A 309 14.03 -1.63 -4.30
CA MET A 309 12.72 -1.78 -4.93
C MET A 309 11.59 -2.24 -4.00
N SER A 310 11.79 -2.33 -2.68
CA SER A 310 10.73 -2.81 -1.76
C SER A 310 9.45 -1.96 -1.81
N ALA A 311 9.56 -0.64 -2.02
CA ALA A 311 8.42 0.24 -2.19
C ALA A 311 7.56 -0.11 -3.43
N SER A 312 8.18 -0.68 -4.48
CA SER A 312 7.54 -1.08 -5.73
C SER A 312 7.06 -2.55 -5.70
N LEU A 313 7.91 -3.46 -5.21
CA LEU A 313 7.60 -4.89 -5.14
C LEU A 313 6.52 -5.23 -4.09
N ASN A 314 6.45 -4.49 -2.97
CA ASN A 314 5.48 -4.81 -1.92
C ASN A 314 4.02 -4.53 -2.38
N PRO A 315 3.65 -3.38 -2.98
CA PRO A 315 2.33 -3.20 -3.58
C PRO A 315 2.03 -4.25 -4.66
N LEU A 316 2.97 -4.52 -5.57
CA LEU A 316 2.83 -5.53 -6.62
C LEU A 316 2.46 -6.91 -6.06
N LEU A 317 3.13 -7.36 -5.00
CA LEU A 317 2.90 -8.69 -4.41
C LEU A 317 1.63 -8.78 -3.55
N ASN A 318 1.18 -7.67 -2.96
CA ASN A 318 0.03 -7.67 -2.05
C ASN A 318 -1.29 -7.23 -2.70
N GLN A 319 -1.24 -6.30 -3.65
CA GLN A 319 -2.43 -5.69 -4.28
C GLN A 319 -2.68 -6.25 -5.68
N GLU A 320 -1.62 -6.56 -6.45
CA GLU A 320 -1.71 -6.95 -7.86
C GLU A 320 -1.68 -8.47 -8.06
N LEU A 321 -0.73 -9.17 -7.42
CA LEU A 321 -0.48 -10.61 -7.62
C LEU A 321 -1.74 -11.50 -7.56
N PRO A 322 -2.71 -11.34 -6.62
CA PRO A 322 -3.96 -12.11 -6.63
C PRO A 322 -4.71 -12.04 -7.97
N SER A 323 -4.79 -10.83 -8.55
CA SER A 323 -5.47 -10.59 -9.82
C SER A 323 -4.65 -11.04 -11.04
N LEU A 324 -3.34 -10.85 -11.03
CA LEU A 324 -2.45 -11.31 -12.11
C LEU A 324 -2.42 -12.84 -12.18
N LEU A 325 -2.38 -13.50 -11.02
CA LEU A 325 -2.42 -14.95 -10.90
C LEU A 325 -3.79 -15.53 -11.31
N ARG A 326 -4.89 -14.80 -11.04
CA ARG A 326 -6.21 -15.11 -11.61
C ARG A 326 -6.14 -15.14 -13.13
N PHE A 327 -5.68 -14.05 -13.76
CA PHE A 327 -5.60 -13.93 -15.22
C PHE A 327 -4.69 -14.99 -15.85
N ARG A 328 -3.56 -15.35 -15.21
CA ARG A 328 -2.73 -16.48 -15.68
C ARG A 328 -3.47 -17.81 -15.64
N ARG A 329 -4.26 -18.09 -14.60
CA ARG A 329 -4.99 -19.37 -14.44
C ARG A 329 -6.29 -19.47 -15.22
N SER A 330 -6.99 -18.36 -15.50
CA SER A 330 -8.26 -18.39 -16.26
C SER A 330 -8.07 -18.25 -17.77
N ASP A 331 -7.08 -17.47 -18.21
CA ASP A 331 -6.99 -16.99 -19.60
C ASP A 331 -5.67 -17.36 -20.30
N ASN A 332 -4.78 -18.11 -19.64
CA ASN A 332 -3.46 -18.52 -20.12
C ASN A 332 -2.55 -17.35 -20.56
N PHE A 333 -2.70 -16.16 -19.95
CA PHE A 333 -1.82 -15.03 -20.19
C PHE A 333 -0.37 -15.28 -19.72
N SER A 334 0.63 -14.65 -20.33
CA SER A 334 1.96 -14.47 -19.70
C SER A 334 1.89 -13.44 -18.55
N TRP A 335 2.91 -13.37 -17.69
CA TRP A 335 2.95 -12.38 -16.59
C TRP A 335 2.86 -10.94 -17.09
N ASP A 336 3.44 -10.65 -18.26
CA ASP A 336 3.44 -9.29 -18.82
C ASP A 336 2.15 -8.99 -19.59
N GLN A 337 1.59 -9.99 -20.30
CA GLN A 337 0.25 -9.85 -20.88
C GLN A 337 -0.82 -9.61 -19.81
N ALA A 338 -0.73 -10.29 -18.65
CA ALA A 338 -1.63 -10.08 -17.51
C ALA A 338 -1.48 -8.68 -16.89
N GLN A 339 -0.25 -8.16 -16.81
CA GLN A 339 0.03 -6.80 -16.32
C GLN A 339 -0.51 -5.75 -17.31
N ALA A 340 -0.26 -5.91 -18.61
CA ALA A 340 -0.76 -5.03 -19.67
C ALA A 340 -2.30 -5.06 -19.72
N PHE A 341 -2.92 -6.24 -19.59
CA PHE A 341 -4.36 -6.40 -19.51
C PHE A 341 -4.96 -5.59 -18.35
N LYS A 342 -4.40 -5.74 -17.14
CA LYS A 342 -4.89 -5.02 -15.95
C LYS A 342 -4.67 -3.51 -16.06
N PHE A 343 -3.54 -3.07 -16.63
CA PHE A 343 -3.26 -1.65 -16.86
C PHE A 343 -4.22 -1.03 -17.89
N ASN A 344 -4.59 -1.76 -18.95
CA ASN A 344 -5.62 -1.30 -19.89
C ASN A 344 -6.99 -1.19 -19.22
N LEU A 345 -7.34 -2.16 -18.36
CA LEU A 345 -8.60 -2.14 -17.60
C LEU A 345 -8.66 -0.96 -16.61
N SER A 346 -7.56 -0.62 -15.91
CA SER A 346 -7.52 0.53 -14.99
C SER A 346 -7.55 1.89 -15.70
N ARG A 347 -7.26 1.93 -17.01
CA ARG A 347 -7.50 3.11 -17.88
C ARG A 347 -8.94 3.21 -18.40
N GLY A 348 -9.82 2.26 -18.08
CA GLY A 348 -11.22 2.25 -18.49
C GLY A 348 -11.53 1.52 -19.79
N ASN A 349 -10.57 0.80 -20.39
CA ASN A 349 -10.85 -0.03 -21.57
C ASN A 349 -11.85 -1.15 -21.23
N HIS A 350 -12.72 -1.51 -22.18
CA HIS A 350 -13.59 -2.67 -22.02
C HIS A 350 -12.79 -3.98 -22.02
N PHE A 351 -13.31 -5.00 -21.32
CA PHE A 351 -12.63 -6.29 -21.10
C PHE A 351 -12.21 -6.97 -22.42
N GLY A 352 -13.07 -6.97 -23.44
CA GLY A 352 -12.76 -7.57 -24.74
C GLY A 352 -11.64 -6.86 -25.51
N ASP A 353 -11.64 -5.53 -25.51
CA ASP A 353 -10.63 -4.70 -26.17
C ASP A 353 -9.27 -4.81 -25.47
N ALA A 354 -9.29 -4.78 -24.13
CA ALA A 354 -8.10 -5.00 -23.32
C ALA A 354 -7.50 -6.40 -23.52
N ALA A 355 -8.33 -7.46 -23.57
CA ALA A 355 -7.88 -8.85 -23.70
C ALA A 355 -7.37 -9.18 -25.10
N SER A 356 -8.05 -8.68 -26.13
CA SER A 356 -7.57 -8.84 -27.52
C SER A 356 -6.27 -8.05 -27.75
N SER A 357 -6.16 -6.84 -27.21
CA SER A 357 -4.91 -6.06 -27.25
C SER A 357 -3.75 -6.80 -26.57
N SER A 358 -3.93 -7.33 -25.35
CA SER A 358 -2.85 -7.99 -24.60
C SER A 358 -2.52 -9.42 -25.05
N LYS A 359 -3.39 -10.11 -25.80
CA LYS A 359 -3.01 -11.39 -26.48
C LYS A 359 -2.37 -11.19 -27.85
N ASN A 360 -2.45 -9.99 -28.43
CA ASN A 360 -1.86 -9.66 -29.74
C ASN A 360 -0.46 -9.02 -29.66
N SER A 361 0.01 -8.63 -28.47
CA SER A 361 1.39 -8.15 -28.26
C SER A 361 2.40 -9.28 -28.47
N LYS A 362 3.33 -9.11 -29.42
CA LYS A 362 4.27 -10.17 -29.87
C LYS A 362 5.53 -10.33 -28.99
N ASP A 363 5.55 -9.69 -27.83
CA ASP A 363 6.78 -9.44 -27.06
C ASP A 363 7.35 -10.66 -26.32
N ASP A 364 6.60 -11.77 -26.23
CA ASP A 364 7.07 -13.00 -25.57
C ASP A 364 8.27 -13.67 -26.29
N GLN A 365 8.71 -13.19 -27.47
CA GLN A 365 9.94 -13.68 -28.15
C GLN A 365 11.23 -13.41 -27.37
N ASP A 366 11.26 -12.45 -26.44
CA ASP A 366 12.41 -12.19 -25.55
C ASP A 366 12.44 -13.14 -24.33
N SER A 367 11.72 -14.26 -24.42
CA SER A 367 11.79 -15.40 -23.50
C SER A 367 13.07 -16.21 -23.71
N SER A 368 14.23 -15.54 -23.81
CA SER A 368 15.51 -16.24 -23.75
C SER A 368 15.66 -16.93 -22.38
N PRO A 369 15.85 -18.26 -22.34
CA PRO A 369 15.98 -18.99 -21.07
C PRO A 369 17.25 -18.58 -20.31
N ASP A 370 18.25 -18.06 -21.01
CA ASP A 370 19.60 -17.76 -20.49
C ASP A 370 19.62 -16.62 -19.46
N TRP A 371 18.58 -15.77 -19.41
CA TRP A 371 18.52 -14.68 -18.42
C TRP A 371 18.51 -15.19 -16.96
N PHE A 372 18.00 -16.40 -16.74
CA PHE A 372 17.92 -17.01 -15.42
C PHE A 372 18.78 -18.27 -15.37
N LYS A 373 19.95 -18.19 -14.72
CA LYS A 373 20.89 -19.31 -14.52
C LYS A 373 20.37 -20.42 -13.59
N PHE A 374 19.11 -20.35 -13.13
CA PHE A 374 18.54 -21.21 -12.10
C PHE A 374 17.15 -21.70 -12.52
N GLU A 375 16.97 -23.02 -12.54
CA GLU A 375 15.74 -23.68 -13.01
C GLU A 375 14.48 -23.16 -12.33
N PHE A 376 14.53 -22.87 -11.02
CA PHE A 376 13.38 -22.36 -10.27
C PHE A 376 12.88 -20.98 -10.73
N LEU A 377 13.70 -20.19 -11.45
CA LEU A 377 13.28 -18.92 -12.05
C LEU A 377 12.74 -19.08 -13.48
N GLN A 378 12.99 -20.23 -14.12
CA GLN A 378 12.49 -20.59 -15.44
C GLN A 378 11.18 -21.40 -15.38
N ARG A 379 11.08 -22.34 -14.43
CA ARG A 379 9.96 -23.28 -14.28
C ARG A 379 8.65 -22.56 -13.94
N ASP A 380 7.58 -22.82 -14.67
CA ASP A 380 6.27 -22.22 -14.35
C ASP A 380 5.66 -22.86 -13.10
N TYR A 381 5.58 -22.11 -11.99
CA TYR A 381 4.93 -22.55 -10.76
C TYR A 381 3.41 -22.34 -10.76
N VAL A 382 2.82 -21.73 -11.79
CA VAL A 382 1.38 -21.51 -11.90
C VAL A 382 0.68 -22.77 -12.41
N SER A 383 0.53 -23.76 -11.51
CA SER A 383 -0.21 -24.98 -11.81
C SER A 383 -1.70 -24.73 -12.02
N VAL A 384 -2.31 -25.52 -12.93
CA VAL A 384 -3.75 -25.47 -13.20
C VAL A 384 -4.56 -26.03 -12.02
N GLY A 385 -4.06 -27.07 -11.36
CA GLY A 385 -4.72 -27.72 -10.21
C GLY A 385 -4.78 -26.86 -8.93
N GLU A 386 -5.46 -27.38 -7.89
CA GLU A 386 -5.76 -26.60 -6.68
C GLU A 386 -4.63 -26.49 -5.65
N ASP A 387 -3.65 -27.41 -5.66
CA ASP A 387 -2.52 -27.41 -4.70
C ASP A 387 -1.39 -26.48 -5.17
N LEU A 388 -1.71 -25.19 -5.33
CA LEU A 388 -0.79 -24.16 -5.80
C LEU A 388 0.09 -23.63 -4.65
N ASN A 389 1.42 -23.69 -4.81
CA ASN A 389 2.35 -23.10 -3.85
C ASN A 389 2.47 -21.58 -4.03
N ILE A 390 1.49 -20.86 -3.50
CA ILE A 390 1.38 -19.38 -3.53
C ILE A 390 2.69 -18.68 -3.16
N PHE A 391 3.49 -19.22 -2.22
CA PHE A 391 4.73 -18.57 -1.77
C PHE A 391 5.91 -18.82 -2.68
N LEU A 392 5.99 -19.97 -3.37
CA LEU A 392 6.93 -20.13 -4.46
C LEU A 392 6.58 -19.22 -5.64
N VAL A 393 5.30 -19.09 -5.99
CA VAL A 393 4.83 -18.16 -7.03
C VAL A 393 5.16 -16.71 -6.67
N ALA A 394 4.87 -16.27 -5.45
CA ALA A 394 5.18 -14.91 -4.98
C ALA A 394 6.70 -14.64 -4.92
N MET A 395 7.48 -15.58 -4.38
CA MET A 395 8.95 -15.46 -4.30
C MET A 395 9.57 -15.42 -5.70
N GLN A 396 9.14 -16.32 -6.60
CA GLN A 396 9.60 -16.34 -8.00
C GLN A 396 9.25 -15.03 -8.70
N PHE A 397 7.99 -14.58 -8.66
CA PHE A 397 7.55 -13.37 -9.35
C PHE A 397 8.29 -12.13 -8.83
N GLY A 398 8.45 -12.00 -7.51
CA GLY A 398 9.24 -10.92 -6.90
C GLY A 398 10.72 -10.97 -7.32
N LEU A 399 11.35 -12.15 -7.35
CA LEU A 399 12.73 -12.32 -7.82
C LEU A 399 12.89 -12.06 -9.33
N GLN A 400 11.95 -12.50 -10.17
CA GLN A 400 11.95 -12.23 -11.60
C GLN A 400 11.85 -10.72 -11.86
N ARG A 401 10.97 -10.00 -11.14
CA ARG A 401 10.83 -8.54 -11.24
C ARG A 401 12.05 -7.78 -10.66
N LEU A 402 12.68 -8.30 -9.61
CA LEU A 402 13.97 -7.80 -9.07
C LEU A 402 15.11 -7.96 -10.08
N ILE A 403 15.26 -9.11 -10.72
CA ILE A 403 16.39 -9.42 -11.62
C ILE A 403 16.20 -8.78 -13.02
N LYS A 404 14.96 -8.61 -13.48
CA LYS A 404 14.61 -7.93 -14.75
C LYS A 404 14.09 -6.49 -14.52
N CYS A 405 14.42 -5.86 -13.40
CA CYS A 405 13.90 -4.54 -13.02
C CYS A 405 14.19 -3.43 -14.03
N THR A 406 15.29 -3.51 -14.77
CA THR A 406 15.65 -2.57 -15.86
C THR A 406 14.91 -2.84 -17.18
N LYS A 407 13.97 -3.79 -17.19
CA LYS A 407 13.05 -4.08 -18.31
C LYS A 407 11.59 -3.74 -17.97
N TYR A 408 11.28 -3.27 -16.75
CA TYR A 408 9.92 -2.97 -16.29
C TYR A 408 9.82 -1.59 -15.66
N CYS A 409 8.70 -0.91 -15.85
CA CYS A 409 8.43 0.36 -15.17
C CYS A 409 8.26 0.14 -13.66
N MET A 410 9.02 0.85 -12.83
CA MET A 410 8.97 0.79 -11.36
C MET A 410 7.61 1.14 -10.72
N VAL A 411 6.66 1.68 -11.49
CA VAL A 411 5.33 2.11 -11.01
C VAL A 411 4.18 1.31 -11.62
N CYS A 412 4.10 1.18 -12.96
CA CYS A 412 3.02 0.40 -13.58
C CYS A 412 3.38 -1.08 -13.84
N HIS A 413 4.65 -1.46 -13.64
CA HIS A 413 5.24 -2.79 -13.88
C HIS A 413 5.06 -3.36 -15.29
N GLN A 414 4.51 -2.59 -16.24
CA GLN A 414 4.52 -2.94 -17.65
C GLN A 414 5.97 -3.04 -18.15
N ARG A 415 6.16 -3.88 -19.17
CA ARG A 415 7.44 -4.02 -19.86
C ARG A 415 7.79 -2.75 -20.63
N MET A 416 9.09 -2.46 -20.68
CA MET A 416 9.65 -1.34 -21.41
C MET A 416 10.18 -1.81 -22.76
N ASP A 417 9.83 -1.08 -23.82
CA ASP A 417 10.35 -1.32 -25.17
C ASP A 417 11.88 -1.16 -25.19
N GLY A 418 12.56 -2.08 -25.86
CA GLY A 418 14.03 -2.25 -25.79
C GLY A 418 14.84 -1.17 -26.51
N GLY A 419 14.84 0.06 -25.97
CA GLY A 419 15.62 1.20 -26.48
C GLY A 419 16.63 1.81 -25.50
N PHE A 420 16.63 1.40 -24.22
CA PHE A 420 17.50 1.95 -23.18
C PHE A 420 18.00 0.84 -22.25
N GLU A 421 19.32 0.68 -22.15
CA GLU A 421 19.98 -0.27 -21.26
C GLU A 421 20.40 0.42 -19.97
N ALA A 422 19.43 0.59 -19.06
CA ALA A 422 19.68 1.15 -17.75
C ALA A 422 20.38 0.15 -16.83
N VAL A 423 21.29 0.62 -15.97
CA VAL A 423 21.80 -0.17 -14.84
C VAL A 423 20.86 -0.03 -13.62
N LYS A 424 20.40 1.19 -13.30
CA LYS A 424 19.38 1.41 -12.24
C LYS A 424 17.96 1.29 -12.83
N PRO A 425 16.99 0.73 -12.09
CA PRO A 425 15.57 0.71 -12.45
C PRO A 425 14.99 2.10 -12.75
N PHE A 426 13.96 2.16 -13.59
CA PHE A 426 13.36 3.41 -14.08
C PHE A 426 11.85 3.28 -14.32
N VAL A 427 11.21 4.33 -14.85
CA VAL A 427 9.78 4.37 -15.18
C VAL A 427 9.52 4.70 -16.64
N CYS A 428 8.35 4.29 -17.13
CA CYS A 428 7.90 4.64 -18.47
C CYS A 428 7.62 6.14 -18.63
N GLY A 429 7.60 6.63 -19.87
CA GLY A 429 7.29 8.04 -20.21
C GLY A 429 5.85 8.49 -19.92
N ASN A 430 5.08 7.73 -19.15
CA ASN A 430 3.79 8.18 -18.64
C ASN A 430 4.01 9.16 -17.49
N LEU A 431 3.56 10.41 -17.66
CA LEU A 431 3.70 11.48 -16.67
C LEU A 431 3.20 11.11 -15.27
N LEU A 432 2.19 10.24 -15.14
CA LEU A 432 1.73 9.76 -13.84
C LEU A 432 2.76 8.83 -13.18
N CYS A 433 3.41 7.95 -13.94
CA CYS A 433 4.47 7.08 -13.42
C CYS A 433 5.71 7.89 -13.04
N LEU A 434 6.08 8.89 -13.86
CA LEU A 434 7.18 9.81 -13.56
C LEU A 434 6.91 10.68 -12.32
N TYR A 435 5.68 11.21 -12.19
CA TYR A 435 5.27 11.96 -11.00
C TYR A 435 5.32 11.09 -9.74
N GLN A 436 4.73 9.89 -9.78
CA GLN A 436 4.76 8.98 -8.62
C GLN A 436 6.20 8.60 -8.25
N TYR A 437 7.05 8.28 -9.24
CA TYR A 437 8.46 7.96 -9.01
C TYR A 437 9.24 9.07 -8.29
N LEU A 438 9.07 10.32 -8.73
CA LEU A 438 9.80 11.47 -8.21
C LEU A 438 9.19 12.07 -6.93
N SER A 439 7.86 12.00 -6.75
CA SER A 439 7.15 12.68 -5.65
C SER A 439 6.61 11.76 -4.55
N LEU A 440 6.52 10.44 -4.79
CA LEU A 440 6.08 9.45 -3.79
C LEU A 440 7.20 8.47 -3.36
N GLY A 441 8.45 8.74 -3.73
CA GLY A 441 9.61 8.02 -3.20
C GLY A 441 9.83 6.59 -3.73
N PHE A 442 9.34 6.26 -4.93
CA PHE A 442 9.72 5.00 -5.60
C PHE A 442 11.11 5.06 -6.29
N GLY A 443 11.71 6.26 -6.39
CA GLY A 443 13.08 6.47 -6.84
C GLY A 443 14.12 6.37 -5.72
N GLN A 444 15.41 6.45 -6.09
CA GLN A 444 16.47 6.58 -5.09
C GLN A 444 16.40 7.96 -4.41
N SER A 445 16.72 8.00 -3.12
CA SER A 445 17.02 9.25 -2.42
C SER A 445 18.15 9.96 -3.16
N ILE A 446 17.93 11.22 -3.54
CA ILE A 446 18.93 12.04 -4.23
C ILE A 446 20.09 12.31 -3.26
N GLU A 447 19.77 12.42 -1.98
CA GLU A 447 20.71 12.56 -0.86
C GLU A 447 21.64 11.34 -0.77
N HIS A 448 21.12 10.12 -0.95
CA HIS A 448 21.93 8.89 -0.98
C HIS A 448 22.95 8.90 -2.12
N ASP A 449 22.55 9.28 -3.34
CA ASP A 449 23.49 9.37 -4.47
C ASP A 449 24.48 10.55 -4.32
N ILE A 450 24.08 11.66 -3.67
CA ILE A 450 25.01 12.76 -3.32
C ILE A 450 26.05 12.30 -2.29
N ILE A 451 25.64 11.55 -1.25
CA ILE A 451 26.53 11.11 -0.17
C ILE A 451 27.47 10.00 -0.64
N ASN A 452 26.93 8.98 -1.33
CA ASN A 452 27.68 7.77 -1.67
C ASN A 452 28.31 7.81 -3.07
N ASN A 453 27.73 8.55 -4.02
CA ASN A 453 28.18 8.64 -5.41
C ASN A 453 28.50 10.07 -5.88
N PRO A 454 29.17 10.95 -5.08
CA PRO A 454 29.31 12.38 -5.37
C PRO A 454 29.98 12.67 -6.72
N ALA A 455 30.97 11.87 -7.13
CA ALA A 455 31.63 12.02 -8.42
C ALA A 455 30.73 11.71 -9.63
N VAL A 456 29.73 10.83 -9.46
CA VAL A 456 28.72 10.56 -10.50
C VAL A 456 27.74 11.74 -10.60
N VAL A 457 27.33 12.30 -9.45
CA VAL A 457 26.48 13.49 -9.41
C VAL A 457 27.17 14.70 -10.05
N ASP A 458 28.44 14.96 -9.70
CA ASP A 458 29.25 16.04 -10.28
C ASP A 458 29.45 15.88 -11.81
N LEU A 459 29.70 14.64 -12.27
CA LEU A 459 29.79 14.34 -13.70
C LEU A 459 28.46 14.58 -14.44
N LEU A 460 27.33 14.21 -13.85
CA LEU A 460 26.00 14.44 -14.43
C LEU A 460 25.64 15.93 -14.46
N VAL A 461 25.97 16.69 -13.40
CA VAL A 461 25.82 18.16 -13.36
C VAL A 461 26.72 18.80 -14.42
N SER A 462 27.97 18.35 -14.55
CA SER A 462 28.91 18.82 -15.57
C SER A 462 28.45 18.52 -17.01
N PHE A 463 27.87 17.34 -17.26
CA PHE A 463 27.29 17.00 -18.55
C PHE A 463 26.04 17.85 -18.86
N PHE A 464 25.18 18.09 -17.88
CA PHE A 464 24.04 18.99 -18.04
C PHE A 464 24.49 20.42 -18.33
N TYR A 465 25.47 20.95 -17.58
CA TYR A 465 26.08 22.26 -17.79
C TYR A 465 26.68 22.40 -19.20
N CYS A 466 27.50 21.43 -19.64
CA CYS A 466 28.08 21.42 -20.98
C CYS A 466 27.01 21.32 -22.10
N ALA A 467 25.93 20.57 -21.88
CA ALA A 467 24.81 20.49 -22.83
C ALA A 467 24.04 21.81 -22.92
N VAL A 468 23.84 22.50 -21.78
CA VAL A 468 23.24 23.84 -21.69
C VAL A 468 24.13 24.88 -22.38
N LEU A 469 25.42 24.95 -22.05
CA LEU A 469 26.38 25.86 -22.72
C LEU A 469 26.44 25.65 -24.23
N SER A 470 26.39 24.40 -24.69
CA SER A 470 26.48 24.04 -26.11
C SER A 470 25.17 24.23 -26.89
N ASN A 471 24.08 24.61 -26.23
CA ASN A 471 22.72 24.57 -26.80
C ASN A 471 22.36 23.19 -27.41
N ARG A 472 22.71 22.12 -26.68
CA ARG A 472 22.51 20.70 -27.04
C ARG A 472 21.66 19.92 -26.04
N LEU A 473 21.01 20.60 -25.09
CA LEU A 473 20.02 19.98 -24.22
C LEU A 473 18.88 19.42 -25.08
N ARG A 474 18.63 18.11 -25.00
CA ARG A 474 17.66 17.42 -25.85
C ARG A 474 16.22 17.66 -25.41
N GLU A 475 16.02 17.59 -24.10
CA GLU A 475 14.73 17.58 -23.41
C GLU A 475 14.91 18.29 -22.05
N PHE A 476 13.86 18.92 -21.55
CA PHE A 476 13.85 19.57 -20.23
C PHE A 476 13.30 18.64 -19.15
N PRO A 477 13.71 18.78 -17.87
CA PRO A 477 13.25 17.91 -16.78
C PRO A 477 11.73 17.93 -16.59
N GLN A 478 11.11 16.76 -16.73
CA GLN A 478 9.67 16.55 -16.52
C GLN A 478 9.39 15.96 -15.12
N GLY A 479 8.13 15.94 -14.70
CA GLY A 479 7.67 15.29 -13.46
C GLY A 479 8.00 16.01 -12.15
N LEU A 480 9.10 16.77 -12.08
CA LEU A 480 9.55 17.53 -10.89
C LEU A 480 8.64 18.73 -10.49
N GLY A 481 7.49 18.94 -11.14
CA GLY A 481 6.58 20.06 -10.85
C GLY A 481 7.14 21.47 -11.15
N LEU A 482 8.35 21.56 -11.71
CA LEU A 482 9.04 22.82 -11.98
C LEU A 482 8.24 23.70 -12.95
N LYS A 483 7.99 24.96 -12.56
CA LYS A 483 7.32 25.97 -13.39
C LYS A 483 8.36 26.89 -14.01
N TRP A 484 8.74 26.56 -15.24
CA TRP A 484 9.64 27.32 -16.12
C TRP A 484 8.86 27.86 -17.33
N ALA A 485 9.44 28.82 -18.06
CA ALA A 485 8.87 29.32 -19.30
C ALA A 485 9.38 28.47 -20.47
N ASP A 486 8.45 27.93 -21.27
CA ASP A 486 8.76 27.06 -22.40
C ASP A 486 9.33 27.86 -23.60
N PRO A 487 10.55 27.59 -24.06
CA PRO A 487 11.11 28.11 -25.30
C PRO A 487 10.76 27.21 -26.51
N GLY A 488 10.15 26.05 -26.27
CA GLY A 488 9.92 25.01 -27.25
C GLY A 488 11.16 24.15 -27.52
N SER A 489 11.09 23.39 -28.61
CA SER A 489 12.17 22.52 -29.06
C SER A 489 12.99 23.19 -30.17
N LEU A 490 14.24 22.75 -30.36
CA LEU A 490 15.04 23.07 -31.56
C LEU A 490 14.37 22.62 -32.88
N LYS A 491 13.34 21.76 -32.81
CA LYS A 491 12.53 21.33 -33.96
C LYS A 491 11.18 22.07 -34.09
N ASP A 492 10.72 22.70 -33.02
CA ASP A 492 9.39 23.28 -32.89
C ASP A 492 9.43 24.36 -31.78
N PRO A 493 9.90 25.57 -32.09
CA PRO A 493 10.08 26.65 -31.11
C PRO A 493 8.71 27.22 -30.71
N SER A 494 8.51 27.50 -29.43
CA SER A 494 7.22 28.00 -28.94
C SER A 494 6.89 29.37 -29.54
N GLU A 495 5.63 29.59 -29.93
CA GLU A 495 5.16 30.90 -30.36
C GLU A 495 5.35 31.93 -29.23
N HIS A 496 6.12 32.97 -29.51
CA HIS A 496 6.39 34.07 -28.57
C HIS A 496 5.64 35.33 -29.03
N LEU A 497 4.90 35.98 -28.13
CA LEU A 497 4.25 37.25 -28.48
C LEU A 497 5.17 38.45 -28.28
N ASP A 498 5.08 39.39 -29.21
CA ASP A 498 5.59 40.75 -29.08
C ASP A 498 4.60 41.58 -28.25
N VAL A 499 5.08 42.19 -27.16
CA VAL A 499 4.28 43.03 -26.25
C VAL A 499 4.98 44.35 -25.97
N GLU A 500 4.19 45.41 -25.79
CA GLU A 500 4.72 46.66 -25.22
C GLU A 500 4.72 46.55 -23.69
N VAL A 501 5.85 46.85 -23.05
CA VAL A 501 5.99 46.74 -21.58
C VAL A 501 6.40 48.08 -20.99
N CYS A 502 5.58 48.63 -20.09
CA CYS A 502 5.97 49.72 -19.21
C CYS A 502 6.40 49.17 -17.85
N PHE A 503 7.72 49.09 -17.61
CA PHE A 503 8.27 48.64 -16.33
C PHE A 503 8.01 49.62 -15.17
N LYS A 504 7.90 50.92 -15.46
CA LYS A 504 7.59 51.97 -14.46
C LYS A 504 6.20 51.78 -13.88
N ASP A 505 5.20 51.66 -14.75
CA ASP A 505 3.79 51.55 -14.37
C ASP A 505 3.36 50.07 -14.22
N LYS A 506 4.31 49.13 -14.40
CA LYS A 506 4.16 47.67 -14.28
C LYS A 506 3.02 47.08 -15.11
N LYS A 507 2.96 47.48 -16.38
CA LYS A 507 1.89 47.13 -17.33
C LYS A 507 2.43 46.50 -18.61
N ILE A 508 1.81 45.41 -19.04
CA ILE A 508 2.01 44.75 -20.33
C ILE A 508 0.81 45.10 -21.21
N ARG A 509 1.04 45.66 -22.40
CA ARG A 509 0.02 45.96 -23.41
C ARG A 509 0.19 45.03 -24.60
N PHE A 510 -0.93 44.47 -25.05
CA PHE A 510 -0.98 43.51 -26.16
C PHE A 510 -1.34 44.23 -27.47
N PRO A 511 -0.65 43.93 -28.60
CA PRO A 511 -1.01 44.48 -29.90
C PRO A 511 -2.38 43.98 -30.36
N GLY A 512 -3.16 44.86 -30.99
CA GLY A 512 -4.57 44.62 -31.31
C GLY A 512 -4.87 43.61 -32.43
N ALA A 513 -3.89 42.84 -32.88
CA ALA A 513 -4.08 41.71 -33.80
C ALA A 513 -4.36 40.40 -33.03
N ASP A 514 -3.72 40.22 -31.87
CA ASP A 514 -3.51 38.90 -31.26
C ASP A 514 -4.50 38.59 -30.11
N TYR A 515 -5.69 39.19 -30.15
CA TYR A 515 -6.74 39.04 -29.12
C TYR A 515 -7.18 37.59 -28.84
N GLY A 516 -6.89 36.64 -29.73
CA GLY A 516 -7.19 35.22 -29.54
C GLY A 516 -6.28 34.54 -28.51
N SER A 517 -4.99 34.89 -28.49
CA SER A 517 -3.95 34.14 -27.78
C SER A 517 -3.89 34.47 -26.27
N HIS A 518 -4.15 35.73 -25.90
CA HIS A 518 -3.94 36.23 -24.52
C HIS A 518 -5.14 36.06 -23.58
N LYS A 519 -6.29 35.62 -24.11
CA LYS A 519 -7.48 35.23 -23.30
C LYS A 519 -7.23 34.09 -22.30
N LYS A 520 -6.06 33.44 -22.35
CA LYS A 520 -5.65 32.39 -21.41
C LYS A 520 -4.99 32.92 -20.12
N LEU A 521 -4.48 34.16 -20.11
CA LEU A 521 -3.75 34.73 -18.96
C LEU A 521 -4.67 35.04 -17.77
N LYS A 522 -4.25 34.61 -16.58
CA LYS A 522 -4.95 34.76 -15.30
C LYS A 522 -4.07 35.43 -14.26
N GLY A 523 -4.70 36.00 -13.23
CA GLY A 523 -3.98 36.46 -12.03
C GLY A 523 -3.26 35.28 -11.37
N GLY A 524 -1.97 35.45 -11.07
CA GLY A 524 -1.09 34.40 -10.56
C GLY A 524 -0.28 33.65 -11.62
N ASP A 525 -0.56 33.81 -12.91
CA ASP A 525 0.25 33.20 -13.98
C ASP A 525 1.66 33.78 -14.01
N ARG A 526 2.65 32.92 -14.29
CA ARG A 526 4.06 33.31 -14.46
C ARG A 526 4.36 33.52 -15.94
N VAL A 527 4.95 34.66 -16.28
CA VAL A 527 5.40 35.01 -17.63
C VAL A 527 6.88 35.38 -17.63
N LEU A 528 7.58 35.10 -18.72
CA LEU A 528 8.96 35.55 -18.95
C LEU A 528 8.93 36.67 -19.98
N LEU A 529 9.25 37.90 -19.55
CA LEU A 529 9.42 39.05 -20.44
C LEU A 529 10.87 39.09 -20.93
N VAL A 530 11.07 39.36 -22.21
CA VAL A 530 12.38 39.24 -22.87
C VAL A 530 12.63 40.48 -23.72
N ILE A 531 13.62 41.30 -23.33
CA ILE A 531 13.97 42.52 -24.05
C ILE A 531 14.89 42.15 -25.22
N ARG A 532 14.30 41.94 -26.40
CA ARG A 532 15.07 41.69 -27.63
C ARG A 532 15.79 42.97 -28.08
N PRO A 533 17.10 42.92 -28.39
CA PRO A 533 17.72 43.96 -29.22
C PRO A 533 17.13 43.89 -30.64
N LYS A 534 17.16 45.01 -31.37
CA LYS A 534 16.45 45.18 -32.64
C LYS A 534 16.87 44.23 -33.76
N ASP A 535 18.04 43.60 -33.64
CA ASP A 535 18.69 42.83 -34.70
C ASP A 535 18.67 41.30 -34.47
N MET A 536 17.93 40.80 -33.46
CA MET A 536 17.85 39.36 -33.18
C MET A 536 16.88 38.62 -34.11
N SER A 537 17.35 37.56 -34.77
CA SER A 537 16.50 36.61 -35.51
C SER A 537 15.77 35.63 -34.57
N THR A 538 14.60 35.16 -35.00
CA THR A 538 13.70 34.25 -34.25
C THR A 538 14.24 32.83 -34.04
N THR A 539 15.41 32.50 -34.56
CA THR A 539 15.99 31.15 -34.60
C THR A 539 16.89 30.79 -33.42
N VAL A 540 17.19 31.74 -32.52
CA VAL A 540 18.07 31.52 -31.36
C VAL A 540 17.23 31.37 -30.09
N PRO A 541 17.35 30.26 -29.32
CA PRO A 541 16.58 30.05 -28.11
C PRO A 541 16.74 31.18 -27.07
N ILE A 542 15.61 31.73 -26.62
CA ILE A 542 15.49 32.84 -25.67
C ILE A 542 16.24 32.62 -24.34
N VAL A 543 16.46 31.36 -23.94
CA VAL A 543 17.16 31.02 -22.70
C VAL A 543 18.68 31.24 -22.81
N HIS A 544 19.23 31.31 -24.04
CA HIS A 544 20.67 31.29 -24.31
C HIS A 544 21.22 32.58 -24.97
N SER A 545 20.37 33.48 -25.47
CA SER A 545 20.83 34.78 -25.98
C SER A 545 21.19 35.75 -24.85
N SER A 546 22.08 36.70 -25.14
CA SER A 546 22.51 37.76 -24.20
C SER A 546 21.47 38.89 -24.13
N VAL A 547 20.27 38.55 -23.64
CA VAL A 547 19.12 39.45 -23.54
C VAL A 547 18.67 39.61 -22.10
N GLU A 548 18.18 40.81 -21.76
CA GLU A 548 17.61 41.09 -20.46
C GLU A 548 16.24 40.39 -20.33
N ARG A 549 16.07 39.65 -19.24
CA ARG A 549 14.93 38.76 -19.01
C ARG A 549 14.32 39.02 -17.63
N HIS A 550 12.99 39.13 -17.56
CA HIS A 550 12.27 39.33 -16.30
C HIS A 550 11.22 38.24 -16.11
N THR A 551 11.36 37.47 -15.04
CA THR A 551 10.32 36.52 -14.61
C THR A 551 9.29 37.29 -13.79
N CYS A 552 8.05 37.33 -14.24
CA CYS A 552 6.97 38.12 -13.67
C CYS A 552 5.76 37.26 -13.30
N ILE A 553 4.97 37.71 -12.31
CA ILE A 553 3.60 37.24 -12.06
C ILE A 553 2.61 38.27 -12.59
N ILE A 554 1.54 37.84 -13.26
CA ILE A 554 0.39 38.69 -13.59
C ILE A 554 -0.42 38.94 -12.31
N GLU A 555 -0.66 40.20 -11.95
CA GLU A 555 -1.41 40.56 -10.74
C GLU A 555 -2.88 40.85 -11.04
N SER A 556 -3.17 41.67 -12.05
CA SER A 556 -4.50 41.80 -12.65
C SER A 556 -4.46 41.57 -14.18
N PRO A 557 -5.12 40.53 -14.71
CA PRO A 557 -5.24 40.33 -16.14
C PRO A 557 -6.29 41.30 -16.74
N GLY A 558 -6.04 41.79 -17.94
CA GLY A 558 -6.97 42.67 -18.68
C GLY A 558 -6.89 42.48 -20.19
N ASN A 559 -7.99 42.81 -20.89
CA ASN A 559 -8.20 42.52 -22.32
C ASN A 559 -7.25 43.24 -23.30
N LEU A 560 -6.60 44.31 -22.83
CA LEU A 560 -5.71 45.20 -23.59
C LEU A 560 -4.41 45.48 -22.83
N GLU A 561 -4.50 45.50 -21.50
CA GLU A 561 -3.42 45.84 -20.59
C GLU A 561 -3.55 44.96 -19.34
N SER A 562 -2.48 44.26 -18.97
CA SER A 562 -2.38 43.45 -17.75
C SER A 562 -1.30 44.01 -16.82
N SER A 563 -1.57 44.06 -15.51
CA SER A 563 -0.55 44.45 -14.53
C SER A 563 0.30 43.26 -14.10
N PHE A 564 1.55 43.51 -13.74
CA PHE A 564 2.48 42.45 -13.35
C PHE A 564 3.42 42.87 -12.20
N ARG A 565 4.05 41.89 -11.57
CA ARG A 565 5.15 42.11 -10.63
C ARG A 565 6.35 41.24 -10.99
N ILE A 566 7.50 41.88 -11.11
CA ILE A 566 8.80 41.23 -11.30
C ILE A 566 9.09 40.38 -10.05
N ILE A 567 9.51 39.13 -10.28
CA ILE A 567 10.02 38.20 -9.27
C ILE A 567 11.55 38.19 -9.32
N ALA A 568 12.11 38.14 -10.54
CA ALA A 568 13.55 38.11 -10.79
C ALA A 568 13.87 38.80 -12.12
N THR A 569 15.05 39.43 -12.19
CA THR A 569 15.64 40.03 -13.40
C THR A 569 16.97 39.35 -13.68
N GLN A 570 17.25 39.06 -14.95
CA GLN A 570 18.48 38.45 -15.44
C GLN A 570 19.03 39.32 -16.58
N THR A 571 19.99 40.19 -16.27
CA THR A 571 20.68 41.10 -17.22
C THR A 571 21.92 40.49 -17.87
N LEU A 572 22.40 39.37 -17.33
CA LEU A 572 23.56 38.64 -17.83
C LEU A 572 23.13 37.40 -18.63
N PRO A 573 23.94 36.92 -19.59
CA PRO A 573 23.83 35.54 -20.05
C PRO A 573 24.09 34.59 -18.87
N ASN A 574 23.62 33.34 -18.95
CA ASN A 574 23.78 32.38 -17.85
C ASN A 574 25.25 31.97 -17.60
N ASN A 575 26.19 32.44 -18.43
CA ASN A 575 27.62 32.15 -18.39
C ASN A 575 28.39 33.04 -17.40
N VAL A 576 27.87 33.25 -16.19
CA VAL A 576 28.56 34.03 -15.14
C VAL A 576 28.63 33.23 -13.82
N PHE A 577 29.34 32.11 -13.90
CA PHE A 577 30.30 31.72 -12.87
C PHE A 577 31.70 31.74 -13.48
N ALA A 578 32.21 32.96 -13.70
CA ALA A 578 33.66 33.15 -13.68
C ALA A 578 34.11 33.04 -12.22
N THR A 579 35.26 32.39 -11.98
CA THR A 579 35.77 31.97 -10.65
C THR A 579 34.78 31.11 -9.85
N ILE A 580 34.96 29.79 -9.91
CA ILE A 580 35.87 29.09 -8.99
C ILE A 580 36.99 28.46 -9.83
#